data_AF-A0A8E0KJJ9-F1
#
_entry.id   AF-A0A8E0KJJ9-F1
#
_cell.length_a   1.000
_cell.length_b   1.000
_cell.length_c   1.000
_cell.angle_alpha   90.00
_cell.angle_beta   90.00
_cell.angle_gamma   90.00
#
_symmetry.space_group_name_H-M   'P 1'
#
loop_
_entity.id
_entity.type
_entity.pdbx_description
1 polymer ?
#
loop_
_entity_poly.entity_id
_entity_poly.type
_entity_poly.pdbx_seq_one_letter_code
_entity_poly.pdbx_strand_id
1 'polypeptide(L)'
;MFDTPVQIAGALLTVLVTAAALRFGGWPERIVALASLAAYLLSPAAQLLQGPLGPQGALWGVAVIDVALFSLLVHLTLTRPRLWLPLAAGVELATALAHLGRLLDPNLLPRGYVTSLWVFYFLFLGTIVFGLYEVRRRRRFGFAV
;
A
#
# COMPACT_ATOMS: atom_id res chain seq x y z
N MET A 1 5.48 10.22 15.36
CA MET A 1 4.58 10.04 16.50
C MET A 1 3.63 8.91 16.13
N PHE A 2 3.79 7.75 16.76
CA PHE A 2 2.87 6.61 16.60
C PHE A 2 2.01 6.56 17.86
N ASP A 3 0.95 7.36 17.86
CA ASP A 3 0.21 7.66 19.10
C ASP A 3 -1.00 6.73 19.26
N THR A 4 -1.30 5.94 18.24
CA THR A 4 -2.44 5.01 18.23
C THR A 4 -1.98 3.58 17.97
N PRO A 5 -2.63 2.56 18.58
CA PRO A 5 -2.30 1.15 18.36
C PRO A 5 -2.25 0.74 16.88
N VAL A 6 -3.12 1.34 16.05
CA VAL A 6 -3.18 1.07 14.60
C VAL A 6 -1.92 1.55 13.87
N GLN A 7 -1.37 2.70 14.26
CA GLN A 7 -0.13 3.23 13.68
C GLN A 7 1.09 2.38 14.06
N ILE A 8 1.15 1.93 15.32
CA ILE A 8 2.21 1.02 15.79
C ILE A 8 2.12 -0.30 15.03
N ALA A 9 0.93 -0.88 14.91
CA ALA A 9 0.70 -2.10 14.15
C ALA A 9 1.07 -1.92 12.67
N GLY A 10 0.68 -0.80 12.05
CA GLY A 10 1.06 -0.42 10.70
C GLY A 10 2.57 -0.38 10.52
N ALA A 11 3.29 0.34 11.38
CA ALA A 11 4.74 0.44 11.32
C ALA A 11 5.42 -0.93 11.43
N LEU A 12 5.04 -1.72 12.45
CA LEU A 12 5.62 -3.03 12.69
C LEU A 12 5.36 -3.99 11.52
N LEU A 13 4.11 -4.07 11.05
CA LEU A 13 3.76 -4.94 9.93
C LEU A 13 4.47 -4.52 8.65
N THR A 14 4.59 -3.22 8.39
CA THR A 14 5.32 -2.70 7.21
C THR A 14 6.77 -3.15 7.24
N VAL A 15 7.46 -2.98 8.38
CA VAL A 15 8.86 -3.39 8.53
C VAL A 15 9.00 -4.92 8.42
N LEU A 16 8.15 -5.68 9.08
CA LEU A 16 8.20 -7.14 9.07
C LEU A 16 7.92 -7.72 7.68
N VAL A 17 6.87 -7.24 7.01
CA VAL A 17 6.52 -7.68 5.65
C VAL A 17 7.61 -7.28 4.66
N THR A 18 8.18 -6.09 4.80
CA THR A 18 9.29 -5.64 3.93
C THR A 18 10.52 -6.50 4.14
N ALA A 19 10.94 -6.73 5.38
CA ALA A 19 12.07 -7.59 5.70
C ALA A 19 11.86 -9.02 5.17
N ALA A 20 10.65 -9.57 5.35
CA ALA A 20 10.29 -10.88 4.82
C ALA A 20 10.34 -10.92 3.28
N ALA A 21 9.84 -9.89 2.59
CA ALA A 21 9.90 -9.82 1.14
C ALA A 21 11.34 -9.68 0.60
N LEU A 22 12.18 -8.88 1.25
CA LEU A 22 13.59 -8.77 0.92
C LEU A 22 14.34 -10.10 1.12
N ARG A 23 14.04 -10.82 2.20
CA ARG A 23 14.72 -12.08 2.54
C ARG A 23 14.24 -13.26 1.70
N PHE A 24 12.94 -13.36 1.45
CA PHE A 24 12.31 -14.57 0.91
C PHE A 24 11.64 -14.39 -0.45
N GLY A 25 11.22 -13.17 -0.79
CA GLY A 25 10.51 -12.85 -2.03
C GLY A 25 11.36 -12.92 -3.29
N GLY A 26 10.68 -12.96 -4.44
CA GLY A 26 11.27 -12.77 -5.76
C GLY A 26 11.39 -11.29 -6.11
N TRP A 27 11.72 -11.00 -7.37
CA TRP A 27 11.92 -9.62 -7.82
C TRP A 27 10.66 -8.74 -7.67
N PRO A 28 9.43 -9.18 -8.05
CA PRO A 28 8.23 -8.35 -7.87
C PRO A 28 7.91 -8.06 -6.41
N GLU A 29 8.02 -9.07 -5.53
CA GLU A 29 7.68 -8.93 -4.11
C GLU A 29 8.62 -7.92 -3.42
N ARG A 30 9.91 -7.95 -3.77
CA ARG A 30 10.91 -7.00 -3.24
C ARG A 30 10.62 -5.56 -3.66
N ILE A 31 10.32 -5.35 -4.94
CA ILE A 31 10.03 -4.01 -5.46
C ILE A 31 8.80 -3.42 -4.81
N VAL A 32 7.71 -4.18 -4.76
CA VAL A 32 6.45 -3.69 -4.16
C VAL A 32 6.61 -3.46 -2.67
N ALA A 33 7.34 -4.31 -1.95
CA ALA A 33 7.61 -4.09 -0.53
C ALA A 33 8.44 -2.83 -0.27
N LEU A 34 9.49 -2.59 -1.07
CA LEU A 34 10.28 -1.36 -0.97
C LEU A 34 9.46 -0.11 -1.34
N ALA A 35 8.64 -0.19 -2.39
CA ALA A 35 7.75 0.89 -2.78
C ALA A 35 6.70 1.18 -1.69
N SER A 36 6.14 0.15 -1.07
CA SER A 36 5.23 0.27 0.09
C SER A 36 5.91 0.93 1.28
N LEU A 37 7.14 0.51 1.63
CA LEU A 37 7.90 1.12 2.70
C LEU A 37 8.21 2.60 2.40
N ALA A 38 8.60 2.92 1.17
CA ALA A 38 8.82 4.29 0.74
C ALA A 38 7.53 5.12 0.84
N ALA A 39 6.40 4.60 0.35
CA ALA A 39 5.09 5.24 0.45
C ALA A 39 4.68 5.50 1.92
N TYR A 40 4.90 4.53 2.80
CA TYR A 40 4.63 4.64 4.23
C TYR A 40 5.46 5.76 4.89
N LEU A 41 6.74 5.89 4.52
CA LEU A 41 7.63 6.91 5.06
C LEU A 41 7.39 8.31 4.46
N LEU A 42 7.02 8.38 3.18
CA LEU A 42 6.73 9.63 2.48
C LEU A 42 5.36 10.20 2.88
N SER A 43 4.39 9.37 3.22
CA SER A 43 3.02 9.81 3.55
C SER A 43 2.96 10.83 4.69
N PRO A 44 3.63 10.63 5.86
CA PRO A 44 3.69 11.65 6.91
C PRO A 44 4.34 12.96 6.44
N ALA A 45 5.41 12.89 5.63
CA ALA A 45 6.04 14.09 5.09
C ALA A 45 5.10 14.84 4.13
N ALA A 46 4.38 14.11 3.28
CA ALA A 46 3.37 14.66 2.39
C ALA A 46 2.22 15.34 3.14
N GLN A 47 1.84 14.82 4.31
CA GLN A 47 0.84 15.44 5.20
C GLN A 47 1.37 16.73 5.83
N LEU A 48 2.62 16.75 6.28
CA LEU A 48 3.23 17.95 6.89
C LEU A 48 3.30 19.11 5.90
N LEU A 49 3.60 18.84 4.62
CA LEU A 49 3.68 19.85 3.57
C LEU A 49 2.32 20.51 3.25
N GLN A 50 1.20 19.89 3.60
CA GLN A 50 -0.14 20.43 3.39
C GLN A 50 -0.60 21.40 4.49
N GLY A 51 0.06 21.39 5.65
CA GLY A 51 -0.31 22.19 6.82
C GLY A 51 -1.64 21.77 7.49
N PRO A 52 -2.00 22.38 8.64
CA PRO A 52 -3.21 22.05 9.40
C PRO A 52 -4.53 22.43 8.71
N LEU A 53 -4.49 23.09 7.55
CA LEU A 53 -5.63 23.64 6.81
C LEU A 53 -5.52 23.38 5.29
N GLY A 54 -4.98 22.24 4.87
CA GLY A 54 -5.10 21.81 3.47
C GLY A 54 -6.58 21.85 3.06
N PRO A 55 -6.94 22.47 1.91
CA PRO A 55 -8.32 22.80 1.61
C PRO A 55 -9.15 21.51 1.68
N GLN A 56 -10.09 21.48 2.63
CA GLN A 56 -11.08 20.41 2.80
C GLN A 56 -10.59 19.10 3.45
N GLY A 57 -9.40 19.05 4.09
CA GLY A 57 -8.95 17.87 4.83
C GLY A 57 -8.72 16.61 3.97
N ALA A 58 -8.52 16.80 2.66
CA ALA A 58 -8.16 15.76 1.72
C ALA A 58 -6.63 15.61 1.66
N LEU A 59 -6.14 14.37 1.75
CA LEU A 59 -4.71 14.06 1.86
C LEU A 59 -4.04 13.97 0.47
N TRP A 60 -4.10 15.03 -0.35
CA TRP A 60 -3.65 14.99 -1.75
C TRP A 60 -2.22 14.47 -1.98
N GLY A 61 -1.28 14.81 -1.11
CA GLY A 61 0.09 14.31 -1.21
C GLY A 61 0.16 12.80 -1.00
N VAL A 62 -0.67 12.26 -0.11
CA VAL A 62 -0.85 10.82 0.09
C VAL A 62 -1.54 10.20 -1.12
N ALA A 63 -2.58 10.85 -1.66
CA ALA A 63 -3.26 10.38 -2.87
C ALA A 63 -2.31 10.21 -4.07
N VAL A 64 -1.38 11.14 -4.27
CA VAL A 64 -0.37 11.05 -5.34
C VAL A 64 0.56 9.85 -5.12
N ILE A 65 0.97 9.60 -3.87
CA ILE A 65 1.80 8.44 -3.51
C ILE A 65 1.06 7.14 -3.80
N ASP A 66 -0.22 7.05 -3.40
CA ASP A 66 -1.05 5.85 -3.60
C ASP A 66 -1.32 5.60 -5.09
N VAL A 67 -1.57 6.65 -5.88
CA VAL A 67 -1.72 6.53 -7.34
C VAL A 67 -0.43 6.09 -8.01
N ALA A 68 0.74 6.54 -7.53
CA ALA A 68 2.03 6.09 -8.04
C ALA A 68 2.26 4.60 -7.71
N LEU A 69 1.93 4.17 -6.49
CA LEU A 69 2.01 2.77 -6.08
C LEU A 69 1.04 1.89 -6.88
N PHE A 70 -0.20 2.34 -7.08
CA PHE A 70 -1.18 1.69 -7.95
C PHE A 70 -0.65 1.52 -9.38
N SER A 71 -0.06 2.58 -9.95
CA SER A 71 0.50 2.56 -11.30
C SER A 71 1.64 1.53 -11.44
N LEU A 72 2.51 1.45 -10.42
CA LEU A 72 3.54 0.42 -10.34
C LEU A 72 2.95 -0.99 -10.31
N LEU A 73 1.90 -1.22 -9.52
CA LEU A 73 1.24 -2.52 -9.41
C LEU A 73 0.55 -2.93 -10.72
N VAL A 74 -0.10 -1.99 -11.42
CA VAL A 74 -0.67 -2.22 -12.74
C VAL A 74 0.42 -2.63 -13.72
N HIS A 75 1.54 -1.88 -13.77
CA HIS A 75 2.67 -2.23 -14.63
C HIS A 75 3.21 -3.63 -14.33
N LEU A 76 3.38 -3.98 -13.06
CA LEU A 76 3.84 -5.31 -12.66
C LEU A 76 2.82 -6.40 -12.99
N THR A 77 1.51 -6.14 -12.81
CA THR A 77 0.44 -7.08 -13.17
C THR A 77 0.46 -7.43 -14.65
N LEU A 78 0.72 -6.43 -15.51
CA LEU A 78 0.78 -6.62 -16.96
C LEU A 78 2.08 -7.32 -17.42
N THR A 79 3.17 -7.19 -16.67
CA THR A 79 4.49 -7.69 -17.07
C THR A 79 4.91 -8.97 -16.37
N ARG A 80 4.29 -9.34 -15.26
CA ARG A 80 4.69 -10.46 -14.40
C ARG A 80 3.51 -11.40 -14.13
N PRO A 81 3.61 -12.70 -14.42
CA PRO A 81 2.52 -13.65 -14.19
C PRO A 81 2.47 -14.07 -12.71
N ARG A 82 1.97 -13.19 -11.83
CA ARG A 82 1.76 -13.45 -10.39
C ARG A 82 0.31 -13.25 -10.03
N LEU A 83 -0.26 -14.17 -9.25
CA LEU A 83 -1.67 -14.13 -8.86
C LEU A 83 -1.92 -13.05 -7.79
N TRP A 84 -0.92 -12.74 -6.98
CA TRP A 84 -1.05 -11.75 -5.91
C TRP A 84 -1.03 -10.29 -6.43
N LEU A 85 -0.39 -10.01 -7.57
CA LEU A 85 -0.28 -8.67 -8.14
C LEU A 85 -1.63 -8.03 -8.50
N PRO A 86 -2.56 -8.70 -9.22
CA PRO A 86 -3.87 -8.10 -9.50
C PRO A 86 -4.70 -7.87 -8.24
N LEU A 87 -4.53 -8.70 -7.20
CA LEU A 87 -5.17 -8.49 -5.89
C LEU A 87 -4.62 -7.21 -5.24
N ALA A 88 -3.30 -7.06 -5.21
CA ALA A 88 -2.62 -5.88 -4.69
C ALA A 88 -3.05 -4.60 -5.45
N ALA A 89 -3.09 -4.66 -6.77
CA ALA A 89 -3.55 -3.56 -7.62
C ALA A 89 -5.02 -3.21 -7.36
N GLY A 90 -5.88 -4.20 -7.14
CA GLY A 90 -7.29 -3.99 -6.79
C GLY A 90 -7.47 -3.30 -5.44
N VAL A 91 -6.65 -3.64 -4.44
CA VAL A 91 -6.66 -2.95 -3.14
C VAL A 91 -6.20 -1.49 -3.30
N GLU A 92 -5.12 -1.24 -4.04
CA GLU A 92 -4.66 0.14 -4.27
C GLU A 92 -5.62 0.95 -5.16
N LEU A 93 -6.35 0.31 -6.08
CA LEU A 93 -7.44 0.97 -6.78
C LEU A 93 -8.53 1.43 -5.81
N ALA A 94 -8.90 0.59 -4.83
CA ALA A 94 -9.86 0.97 -3.80
C ALA A 94 -9.32 2.13 -2.92
N THR A 95 -8.02 2.15 -2.61
CA THR A 95 -7.34 3.28 -1.95
C THR A 95 -7.47 4.56 -2.79
N ALA A 96 -7.13 4.51 -4.08
CA ALA A 96 -7.25 5.67 -4.98
C ALA A 96 -8.71 6.15 -5.10
N LEU A 97 -9.67 5.24 -5.14
CA LEU A 97 -11.10 5.58 -5.16
C LEU A 97 -11.58 6.20 -3.84
N ALA A 98 -10.99 5.86 -2.69
CA ALA A 98 -11.29 6.52 -1.43
C ALA A 98 -10.86 8.00 -1.44
N HIS A 99 -9.70 8.30 -2.03
CA HIS A 99 -9.26 9.69 -2.27
C HIS A 99 -10.22 10.42 -3.20
N LEU A 100 -10.63 9.77 -4.30
CA LEU A 100 -11.62 10.33 -5.22
C LEU A 100 -12.98 10.57 -4.53
N GLY A 101 -13.43 9.65 -3.67
CA GLY A 101 -14.64 9.84 -2.87
C GLY A 101 -14.56 11.07 -1.97
N ARG A 102 -13.42 11.28 -1.31
CA ARG A 102 -13.18 12.48 -0.49
C ARG A 102 -13.10 13.76 -1.33
N LEU A 103 -12.63 13.68 -2.57
CA LEU A 103 -12.64 14.80 -3.52
C LEU A 103 -14.06 15.24 -3.88
N LEU A 104 -14.88 14.26 -4.23
CA LEU A 104 -16.22 14.47 -4.76
C LEU A 104 -17.22 14.85 -3.67
N ASP A 105 -17.01 14.36 -2.44
CA ASP A 105 -17.80 14.71 -1.27
C ASP A 105 -16.93 15.27 -0.13
N PRO A 106 -16.79 16.60 -0.07
CA PRO A 106 -16.10 17.30 1.03
C PRO A 106 -16.77 17.13 2.41
N ASN A 107 -18.01 16.65 2.47
CA ASN A 107 -18.72 16.38 3.72
C ASN A 107 -18.53 14.93 4.20
N LEU A 108 -17.87 14.08 3.41
CA LEU A 108 -17.54 12.70 3.81
C LEU A 108 -16.83 12.70 5.17
N LEU A 109 -17.26 11.84 6.10
CA LEU A 109 -16.70 11.83 7.44
C LEU A 109 -15.17 11.60 7.41
N PRO A 110 -14.34 12.56 7.89
CA PRO A 110 -12.89 12.45 7.79
C PRO A 110 -12.33 11.19 8.45
N ARG A 111 -12.93 10.80 9.58
CA ARG A 111 -12.56 9.58 10.30
C ARG A 111 -12.86 8.31 9.48
N GLY A 112 -13.98 8.28 8.77
CA GLY A 112 -14.36 7.15 7.92
C GLY A 112 -13.36 6.98 6.77
N TYR A 113 -13.05 8.07 6.09
CA TYR A 113 -12.04 8.13 5.04
C TYR A 113 -10.66 7.64 5.51
N VAL A 114 -10.13 8.19 6.62
CA VAL A 114 -8.82 7.73 7.16
C VAL A 114 -8.86 6.27 7.60
N THR A 115 -9.97 5.82 8.19
CA THR A 115 -10.12 4.41 8.61
C THR A 115 -10.10 3.47 7.41
N SER A 116 -10.77 3.84 6.31
CA SER A 116 -10.74 3.07 5.07
C SER A 116 -9.31 2.92 4.53
N LEU A 117 -8.52 3.99 4.51
CA LEU A 117 -7.11 3.94 4.08
C LEU A 117 -6.30 2.96 4.94
N TRP A 118 -6.48 2.94 6.26
CA TRP A 118 -5.82 1.96 7.12
C TRP A 118 -6.23 0.52 6.80
N VAL A 119 -7.53 0.27 6.63
CA VAL A 119 -8.04 -1.06 6.29
C VAL A 119 -7.44 -1.54 4.97
N PHE A 120 -7.46 -0.70 3.94
CA PHE A 120 -6.87 -1.03 2.65
C PHE A 120 -5.37 -1.25 2.74
N TYR A 121 -4.65 -0.45 3.53
CA TYR A 121 -3.22 -0.65 3.74
C TYR A 121 -2.90 -2.01 4.37
N PHE A 122 -3.64 -2.45 5.40
CA PHE A 122 -3.43 -3.78 5.98
C PHE A 122 -3.78 -4.92 5.01
N LEU A 123 -4.85 -4.77 4.22
CA LEU A 123 -5.18 -5.72 3.16
C LEU A 123 -4.06 -5.79 2.12
N PHE A 124 -3.52 -4.64 1.73
CA PHE A 124 -2.41 -4.54 0.79
C PHE A 124 -1.16 -5.26 1.31
N LEU A 125 -0.77 -5.04 2.57
CA LEU A 125 0.33 -5.81 3.20
C LEU A 125 0.05 -7.32 3.19
N GLY A 126 -1.21 -7.72 3.40
CA GLY A 126 -1.66 -9.11 3.27
C GLY A 126 -1.43 -9.69 1.87
N THR A 127 -1.63 -8.90 0.81
CA THR A 127 -1.35 -9.34 -0.57
C THR A 127 0.13 -9.59 -0.82
N ILE A 128 1.04 -8.80 -0.22
CA ILE A 128 2.49 -9.03 -0.31
C ILE A 128 2.85 -10.34 0.39
N VAL A 129 2.28 -10.60 1.58
CA VAL A 129 2.47 -11.88 2.29
C VAL A 129 1.98 -13.06 1.45
N PHE A 130 0.83 -12.92 0.77
CA PHE A 130 0.36 -13.92 -0.17
C PHE A 130 1.34 -14.13 -1.34
N GLY A 131 1.99 -13.06 -1.83
CA GLY A 131 3.08 -13.16 -2.80
C GLY A 131 4.27 -13.99 -2.31
N LEU A 132 4.64 -13.87 -1.03
CA LEU A 132 5.70 -14.72 -0.44
C LEU A 132 5.30 -16.21 -0.40
N TYR A 133 4.02 -16.48 -0.13
CA TYR A 133 3.48 -17.85 -0.23
C TYR A 133 3.56 -18.38 -1.66
N GLU A 134 3.20 -17.56 -2.66
CA GLU A 134 3.29 -17.91 -4.07
C GLU A 134 4.75 -18.23 -4.48
N VAL A 135 5.72 -17.41 -4.05
CA VAL A 135 7.16 -17.64 -4.26
C VAL A 135 7.60 -18.98 -3.67
N ARG A 136 7.23 -19.28 -2.42
CA ARG A 136 7.56 -20.54 -1.77
C ARG A 136 6.98 -21.74 -2.52
N ARG A 137 5.73 -21.62 -2.99
CA ARG A 137 5.05 -22.66 -3.78
C ARG A 137 5.79 -22.89 -5.10
N ARG A 138 6.14 -21.83 -5.83
CA ARG A 138 6.87 -21.90 -7.10
C ARG A 138 8.24 -22.57 -6.95
N ARG A 139 9.01 -22.20 -5.91
CA ARG A 139 10.30 -22.86 -5.58
C ARG A 139 10.15 -24.37 -5.35
N ARG A 140 9.10 -24.78 -4.63
CA ARG A 140 8.83 -26.19 -4.35
C ARG A 140 8.55 -27.01 -5.61
N PHE A 141 7.95 -26.40 -6.62
CA PHE A 141 7.60 -27.04 -7.89
C PHE A 141 8.60 -26.73 -9.03
N GLY A 142 9.75 -26.12 -8.74
CA GLY A 142 10.81 -25.86 -9.73
C GLY A 142 10.51 -24.75 -10.74
N PHE A 143 9.50 -23.91 -10.50
CA PHE A 143 9.21 -22.76 -11.38
C PHE A 143 10.16 -21.59 -11.12
N ALA A 144 10.45 -20.80 -12.15
CA ALA A 144 11.20 -19.56 -12.03
C ALA A 144 10.52 -18.57 -11.06
N VAL A 145 11.34 -17.87 -10.27
CA VAL A 145 10.94 -16.95 -9.17
C VAL A 145 11.39 -15.53 -9.47
#